data_AF-A0A1G1A841-F1
#
_entry.id   AF-A0A1G1A841-F1
#
_cell.length_a   1.000
_cell.length_b   1.000
_cell.length_c   1.000
_cell.angle_alpha   90.00
_cell.angle_beta   90.00
_cell.angle_gamma   90.00
#
_symmetry.space_group_name_H-M   'P 1'
#
loop_
_entity.id
_entity.type
_entity.pdbx_description
1 polymer ?
#
loop_
_entity_poly.entity_id
_entity_poly.type
_entity_poly.pdbx_seq_one_letter_code
_entity_poly.pdbx_strand_id
1 'polypeptide(L)'
;MDNQGKRKILLVDDDTSLLVTLSDFLRYEGYDVVTAESGEQALKKLEESIPDLIILDMSMPGMGGIGFLKSISTLGGKPNYPVLVLTARANMAEFFANVEVDGFVAKPCAPSDLLMEVGRILFLRGNNKADDGLEKADEKKGILVGDDDAASNQAICHALIDAGYIVESVFKGPEVLEKAIIWKPDIVAMKVVLAGMNGDSVAKMMRELPHTKDIPVVLYDDSESQVPESKYTQAGSGVKKYVRSTKPELLLSAVKDILNG
;
A
#
# COMPACT_ATOMS: atom_id res chain seq x y z
N MET A 1 -17.42 28.07 -1.89
CA MET A 1 -18.11 27.49 -0.72
C MET A 1 -18.66 26.18 -1.23
N ASP A 2 -17.85 25.14 -1.14
CA ASP A 2 -18.12 23.90 -1.87
C ASP A 2 -18.92 22.99 -0.95
N ASN A 3 -20.21 22.89 -1.27
CA ASN A 3 -21.19 22.08 -0.58
C ASN A 3 -21.07 20.61 -1.01
N GLN A 4 -19.89 20.00 -0.83
CA GLN A 4 -19.79 18.54 -0.78
C GLN A 4 -20.00 18.14 0.68
N GLY A 5 -21.07 17.38 0.97
CA GLY A 5 -21.33 16.88 2.32
C GLY A 5 -20.11 16.19 2.91
N LYS A 6 -19.94 16.27 4.24
CA LYS A 6 -18.82 15.64 4.94
C LYS A 6 -18.69 14.18 4.53
N ARG A 7 -17.49 13.76 4.12
CA ARG A 7 -17.19 12.36 3.78
C ARG A 7 -17.44 11.48 4.99
N LYS A 8 -18.19 10.41 4.80
CA LYS A 8 -18.63 9.52 5.88
C LYS A 8 -17.65 8.37 6.07
N ILE A 9 -17.17 8.19 7.30
CA ILE A 9 -16.27 7.09 7.68
C ILE A 9 -17.01 6.17 8.66
N LEU A 10 -17.03 4.87 8.34
CA LEU A 10 -17.43 3.83 9.29
C LEU A 10 -16.17 3.28 9.96
N LEU A 11 -15.98 3.57 11.24
CA LEU A 11 -14.85 3.06 12.04
C LEU A 11 -15.31 1.84 12.85
N VAL A 12 -14.63 0.71 12.69
CA VAL A 12 -15.02 -0.59 13.27
C VAL A 12 -13.86 -1.17 14.07
N ASP A 13 -14.05 -1.31 15.39
CA ASP A 13 -13.03 -1.75 16.34
C ASP A 13 -13.69 -2.19 17.65
N ASP A 14 -13.24 -3.27 18.29
CA ASP A 14 -13.81 -3.70 19.59
C ASP A 14 -13.22 -2.92 20.78
N ASP A 15 -12.12 -2.18 20.58
CA ASP A 15 -11.60 -1.24 21.57
C ASP A 15 -12.40 0.08 21.56
N THR A 16 -13.37 0.16 22.47
CA THR A 16 -14.19 1.36 22.70
C THR A 16 -13.39 2.64 22.97
N SER A 17 -12.22 2.54 23.64
CA SER A 17 -11.40 3.72 23.94
C SER A 17 -10.71 4.25 22.68
N LEU A 18 -10.26 3.32 21.83
CA LEU A 18 -9.68 3.65 20.53
C LEU A 18 -10.74 4.23 19.58
N LEU A 19 -11.95 3.66 19.55
CA LEU A 19 -13.07 4.19 18.78
C LEU A 19 -13.36 5.65 19.13
N VAL A 20 -13.47 5.98 20.42
CA VAL A 20 -13.71 7.36 20.87
C VAL A 20 -12.59 8.27 20.38
N THR A 21 -11.34 7.92 20.68
CA THR A 21 -10.16 8.72 20.35
C THR A 21 -10.04 9.00 18.85
N LEU A 22 -10.14 7.97 18.01
CA LEU A 22 -10.03 8.11 16.56
C LEU A 22 -11.27 8.80 15.97
N SER A 23 -12.46 8.55 16.50
CA SER A 23 -13.67 9.22 16.02
C SER A 23 -13.63 10.72 16.28
N ASP A 24 -13.13 11.15 17.43
CA ASP A 24 -13.01 12.58 17.76
C ASP A 24 -11.94 13.25 16.88
N PHE A 25 -10.80 12.59 16.69
CA PHE A 25 -9.76 13.06 15.77
C PHE A 25 -10.28 13.21 14.34
N LEU A 26 -10.90 12.17 13.77
CA LEU A 26 -11.41 12.22 12.40
C LEU A 26 -12.56 13.23 12.24
N ARG A 27 -13.44 13.39 13.24
CA ARG A 27 -14.47 14.44 13.21
C ARG A 27 -13.86 15.84 13.27
N TYR A 28 -12.79 16.04 14.03
CA TYR A 28 -12.03 17.28 14.08
C TYR A 28 -11.42 17.62 12.70
N GLU A 29 -10.90 16.63 12.00
CA GLU A 29 -10.41 16.74 10.61
C GLU A 29 -11.52 16.91 9.56
N GLY A 30 -12.79 16.96 9.98
CA GLY A 30 -13.93 17.31 9.11
C GLY A 30 -14.74 16.15 8.56
N TYR A 31 -14.46 14.91 8.95
CA TYR A 31 -15.23 13.72 8.53
C TYR A 31 -16.54 13.56 9.34
N ASP A 32 -17.52 12.89 8.73
CA ASP A 32 -18.70 12.37 9.44
C ASP A 32 -18.42 10.92 9.88
N VAL A 33 -18.24 10.69 11.18
CA VAL A 33 -17.77 9.38 11.67
C VAL A 33 -18.89 8.63 12.38
N VAL A 34 -19.16 7.43 11.89
CA VAL A 34 -20.02 6.42 12.53
C VAL A 34 -19.11 5.33 13.09
N THR A 35 -19.28 4.95 14.35
CA THR A 35 -18.47 3.90 14.99
C THR A 35 -19.24 2.60 15.13
N ALA A 36 -18.58 1.45 15.14
CA ALA A 36 -19.18 0.15 15.44
C ALA A 36 -18.21 -0.71 16.27
N GLU A 37 -18.72 -1.35 17.31
CA GLU A 37 -17.91 -2.16 18.25
C GLU A 37 -17.79 -3.63 17.83
N SER A 38 -18.46 -4.02 16.75
CA SER A 38 -18.42 -5.38 16.22
C SER A 38 -18.77 -5.43 14.73
N GLY A 39 -18.42 -6.52 14.06
CA GLY A 39 -18.79 -6.77 12.66
C GLY A 39 -20.31 -6.77 12.44
N GLU A 40 -21.09 -7.32 13.39
CA GLU A 40 -22.54 -7.35 13.32
C GLU A 40 -23.15 -5.95 13.46
N GLN A 41 -22.61 -5.11 14.35
CA GLN A 41 -23.04 -3.71 14.45
C GLN A 41 -22.69 -2.94 13.18
N ALA A 42 -21.50 -3.19 12.61
CA ALA A 42 -21.07 -2.56 11.38
C ALA A 42 -21.99 -2.92 10.21
N LEU A 43 -22.42 -4.19 10.08
CA LEU A 43 -23.39 -4.61 9.05
C LEU A 43 -24.72 -3.86 9.19
N LYS A 44 -25.26 -3.75 10.41
CA LYS A 44 -26.50 -2.97 10.65
C LYS A 44 -26.35 -1.51 10.23
N LYS A 45 -25.21 -0.89 10.54
CA LYS A 45 -24.91 0.50 10.15
C LYS A 45 -24.79 0.69 8.63
N LEU A 46 -24.34 -0.34 7.90
CA LEU A 46 -24.33 -0.33 6.44
C LEU A 46 -25.72 -0.41 5.81
N GLU A 47 -26.71 -0.98 6.50
CA GLU A 47 -28.11 -0.95 6.07
C GLU A 47 -28.72 0.46 6.20
N GLU A 48 -28.26 1.24 7.18
CA GLU A 48 -28.76 2.59 7.46
C GLU A 48 -28.09 3.67 6.60
N SER A 49 -26.80 3.49 6.26
CA SER A 49 -26.07 4.46 5.44
C SER A 49 -24.84 3.88 4.75
N ILE A 50 -24.54 4.44 3.57
CA ILE A 50 -23.37 4.07 2.77
C ILE A 50 -22.19 4.97 3.20
N PRO A 51 -21.11 4.41 3.76
CA PRO A 51 -19.90 5.17 4.06
C PRO A 51 -19.05 5.38 2.79
N ASP A 52 -18.25 6.46 2.78
CA ASP A 52 -17.22 6.71 1.77
C ASP A 52 -15.94 5.89 2.05
N LEU A 53 -15.69 5.52 3.31
CA LEU A 53 -14.57 4.67 3.73
C LEU A 53 -14.95 3.87 4.97
N ILE A 54 -14.50 2.62 5.03
CA ILE A 54 -14.53 1.79 6.23
C ILE A 54 -13.11 1.67 6.78
N ILE A 55 -12.91 2.00 8.05
CA ILE A 55 -11.68 1.69 8.78
C ILE A 55 -11.96 0.50 9.68
N LEU A 56 -11.23 -0.60 9.51
CA LEU A 56 -11.59 -1.90 10.07
C LEU A 56 -10.43 -2.53 10.86
N ASP A 57 -10.66 -2.87 12.12
CA ASP A 57 -9.82 -3.84 12.81
C ASP A 57 -10.14 -5.26 12.39
N MET A 58 -9.10 -6.03 12.08
CA MET A 58 -9.21 -7.45 11.73
C MET A 58 -9.28 -8.35 12.96
N SER A 59 -8.73 -7.91 14.09
CA SER A 59 -8.52 -8.72 15.30
C SER A 59 -9.64 -8.54 16.34
N MET A 60 -10.89 -8.61 15.90
CA MET A 60 -12.07 -8.50 16.77
C MET A 60 -12.68 -9.88 17.10
N PRO A 61 -13.34 -10.05 18.26
CA PRO A 61 -14.06 -11.28 18.61
C PRO A 61 -15.35 -11.48 17.77
N GLY A 62 -15.95 -12.68 17.87
CA GLY A 62 -17.22 -12.99 17.23
C GLY A 62 -17.11 -13.16 15.71
N MET A 63 -18.00 -12.53 14.93
CA MET A 63 -17.84 -12.43 13.47
C MET A 63 -16.46 -11.86 13.10
N GLY A 64 -15.91 -10.99 13.96
CA GLY A 64 -14.60 -10.38 13.79
C GLY A 64 -14.51 -9.49 12.55
N GLY A 65 -13.33 -8.91 12.33
CA GLY A 65 -13.09 -8.10 11.13
C GLY A 65 -13.05 -8.93 9.86
N ILE A 66 -12.52 -10.15 9.92
CA ILE A 66 -12.47 -11.08 8.79
C ILE A 66 -13.88 -11.45 8.30
N GLY A 67 -14.77 -11.84 9.22
CA GLY A 67 -16.14 -12.23 8.86
C GLY A 67 -16.96 -11.05 8.34
N PHE A 68 -16.76 -9.87 8.93
CA PHE A 68 -17.36 -8.64 8.44
C PHE A 68 -16.89 -8.32 7.02
N LEU A 69 -15.57 -8.32 6.78
CA LEU A 69 -14.99 -8.02 5.49
C LEU A 69 -15.47 -9.00 4.41
N LYS A 70 -15.55 -10.28 4.73
CA LYS A 70 -16.09 -11.31 3.84
C LYS A 70 -17.55 -11.05 3.50
N SER A 71 -18.36 -10.63 4.48
CA SER A 71 -19.79 -10.33 4.28
C SER A 71 -20.03 -9.15 3.33
N ILE A 72 -19.11 -8.18 3.29
CA ILE A 72 -19.21 -7.00 2.42
C ILE A 72 -18.43 -7.15 1.11
N SER A 73 -17.87 -8.32 0.83
CA SER A 73 -17.06 -8.59 -0.35
C SER A 73 -17.85 -9.33 -1.43
N THR A 74 -17.46 -9.10 -2.68
CA THR A 74 -17.93 -9.86 -3.85
C THR A 74 -17.45 -11.31 -3.81
N LEU A 75 -18.01 -12.16 -4.68
CA LEU A 75 -17.54 -13.54 -4.86
C LEU A 75 -16.05 -13.63 -5.23
N GLY A 76 -15.47 -12.57 -5.81
CA GLY A 76 -14.04 -12.46 -6.12
C GLY A 76 -13.18 -12.00 -4.94
N GLY A 77 -13.74 -11.79 -3.75
CA GLY A 77 -13.01 -11.37 -2.56
C GLY A 77 -12.77 -9.85 -2.44
N LYS A 78 -13.19 -9.07 -3.43
CA LYS A 78 -13.09 -7.60 -3.41
C LYS A 78 -14.24 -6.96 -2.63
N PRO A 79 -13.99 -6.11 -1.62
CA PRO A 79 -14.99 -5.36 -0.89
C PRO A 79 -15.82 -4.44 -1.78
N ASN A 80 -17.11 -4.34 -1.48
CA ASN A 80 -18.03 -3.41 -2.15
C ASN A 80 -17.81 -1.94 -1.73
N TYR A 81 -17.07 -1.73 -0.64
CA TYR A 81 -16.78 -0.42 -0.05
C TYR A 81 -15.27 -0.21 -0.03
N PRO A 82 -14.77 1.03 -0.03
CA PRO A 82 -13.38 1.29 0.27
C PRO A 82 -13.07 0.83 1.71
N VAL A 83 -12.02 0.03 1.87
CA VAL A 83 -11.62 -0.50 3.19
C VAL A 83 -10.15 -0.15 3.47
N LEU A 84 -9.94 0.48 4.61
CA LEU A 84 -8.64 0.66 5.25
C LEU A 84 -8.56 -0.27 6.46
N VAL A 85 -7.66 -1.24 6.44
CA VAL A 85 -7.45 -2.10 7.60
C VAL A 85 -6.52 -1.42 8.61
N LEU A 86 -6.95 -1.33 9.86
CA LEU A 86 -6.16 -0.81 10.98
C LEU A 86 -6.00 -1.92 12.02
N THR A 87 -4.85 -2.62 12.01
CA THR A 87 -4.64 -3.85 12.81
C THR A 87 -3.27 -3.88 13.47
N ALA A 88 -3.05 -4.76 14.46
CA ALA A 88 -1.75 -4.96 15.06
C ALA A 88 -0.70 -5.42 14.03
N ARG A 89 0.51 -4.85 14.09
CA ARG A 89 1.61 -5.17 13.16
C ARG A 89 1.90 -6.67 13.06
N ALA A 90 1.82 -7.40 14.17
CA ALA A 90 2.10 -8.84 14.20
C ALA A 90 1.14 -9.68 13.34
N ASN A 91 -0.09 -9.20 13.13
CA ASN A 91 -1.14 -9.95 12.43
C ASN A 91 -1.25 -9.53 10.95
N MET A 92 -0.52 -8.51 10.53
CA MET A 92 -0.59 -7.97 9.18
C MET A 92 -0.24 -9.00 8.11
N ALA A 93 0.89 -9.71 8.27
CA ALA A 93 1.36 -10.69 7.28
C ALA A 93 0.31 -11.79 6.98
N GLU A 94 -0.39 -12.25 8.01
CA GLU A 94 -1.45 -13.26 7.89
C GLU A 94 -2.65 -12.73 7.08
N PHE A 95 -3.10 -11.50 7.37
CA PHE A 95 -4.24 -10.89 6.68
C PHE A 95 -3.90 -10.46 5.26
N PHE A 96 -2.68 -9.95 5.03
CA PHE A 96 -2.22 -9.49 3.72
C PHE A 96 -2.20 -10.58 2.66
N ALA A 97 -1.93 -11.83 3.03
CA ALA A 97 -1.82 -12.92 2.06
C ALA A 97 -3.15 -13.26 1.38
N ASN A 98 -4.29 -12.91 1.99
CA ASN A 98 -5.59 -13.50 1.66
C ASN A 98 -6.71 -12.48 1.40
N VAL A 99 -6.42 -11.18 1.42
CA VAL A 99 -7.45 -10.14 1.46
C VAL A 99 -7.10 -8.97 0.54
N GLU A 100 -8.03 -8.63 -0.37
CA GLU A 100 -7.94 -7.44 -1.22
C GLU A 100 -8.65 -6.23 -0.56
N VAL A 101 -7.91 -5.23 -0.10
CA VAL A 101 -8.45 -3.94 0.40
C VAL A 101 -7.70 -2.75 -0.20
N ASP A 102 -8.20 -1.53 0.05
CA ASP A 102 -7.68 -0.28 -0.53
C ASP A 102 -6.43 0.24 0.21
N GLY A 103 -6.24 -0.11 1.48
CA GLY A 103 -5.06 0.25 2.25
C GLY A 103 -4.95 -0.45 3.60
N PHE A 104 -3.78 -0.32 4.22
CA PHE A 104 -3.56 -0.83 5.57
C PHE A 104 -2.66 0.09 6.40
N VAL A 105 -2.93 0.17 7.70
CA VAL A 105 -2.13 0.86 8.71
C VAL A 105 -1.92 -0.05 9.91
N ALA A 106 -0.70 -0.13 10.42
CA ALA A 106 -0.37 -0.93 11.59
C ALA A 106 -0.57 -0.13 12.88
N LYS A 107 -1.22 -0.72 13.89
CA LYS A 107 -1.25 -0.21 15.26
C LYS A 107 0.08 -0.53 15.98
N PRO A 108 0.60 0.39 16.83
CA PRO A 108 0.18 1.79 16.95
C PRO A 108 0.65 2.60 15.72
N CYS A 109 -0.16 3.56 15.28
CA CYS A 109 0.18 4.51 14.21
C CYS A 109 0.09 5.95 14.72
N ALA A 110 0.83 6.88 14.08
CA ALA A 110 0.60 8.29 14.33
C ALA A 110 -0.75 8.71 13.70
N PRO A 111 -1.51 9.64 14.31
CA PRO A 111 -2.75 10.15 13.73
C PRO A 111 -2.56 10.72 12.31
N SER A 112 -1.39 11.32 12.03
CA SER A 112 -1.02 11.82 10.71
C SER A 112 -0.91 10.71 9.66
N ASP A 113 -0.39 9.55 10.04
CA ASP A 113 -0.22 8.41 9.11
C ASP A 113 -1.58 7.85 8.72
N LEU A 114 -2.50 7.74 9.70
CA LEU A 114 -3.88 7.35 9.47
C LEU A 114 -4.58 8.35 8.55
N LEU A 115 -4.44 9.66 8.82
CA LEU A 115 -5.08 10.71 8.05
C LEU A 115 -4.58 10.75 6.60
N MET A 116 -3.27 10.57 6.40
CA MET A 116 -2.68 10.49 5.06
C MET A 116 -3.29 9.35 4.25
N GLU A 117 -3.42 8.17 4.86
CA GLU A 117 -3.97 7.00 4.18
C GLU A 117 -5.47 7.11 3.90
N VAL A 118 -6.24 7.66 4.86
CA VAL A 118 -7.65 8.02 4.66
C VAL A 118 -7.79 9.00 3.48
N GLY A 119 -6.98 10.05 3.45
CA GLY A 119 -6.98 11.05 2.37
C GLY A 119 -6.64 10.44 1.02
N ARG A 120 -5.61 9.57 0.96
CA ARG A 120 -5.19 8.87 -0.26
C ARG A 120 -6.32 8.02 -0.85
N ILE A 121 -6.96 7.18 -0.03
CA ILE A 121 -8.03 6.28 -0.49
C ILE A 121 -9.23 7.09 -0.99
N LEU A 122 -9.66 8.10 -0.24
CA LEU A 122 -10.80 8.94 -0.61
C LEU A 122 -10.52 9.76 -1.88
N PHE A 123 -9.29 10.24 -2.08
CA PHE A 123 -8.88 10.96 -3.29
C PHE A 123 -8.93 10.07 -4.54
N LEU A 124 -8.33 8.88 -4.49
CA LEU A 124 -8.32 7.94 -5.62
C LEU A 124 -9.73 7.48 -6.03
N ARG A 125 -10.67 7.43 -5.09
CA ARG A 125 -12.08 7.11 -5.37
C ARG A 125 -12.89 8.32 -5.86
N GLY A 126 -12.53 9.52 -5.43
CA GLY A 126 -13.11 10.77 -5.93
C GLY A 126 -12.91 10.95 -7.43
N ASN A 127 -11.74 10.56 -7.95
CA ASN A 127 -11.46 10.59 -9.39
C ASN A 127 -12.16 9.47 -10.17
N ASN A 128 -12.33 8.28 -9.58
CA ASN A 128 -12.97 7.14 -10.22
C ASN A 128 -14.51 7.25 -10.34
N LYS A 129 -15.18 8.14 -9.58
CA LYS A 129 -16.63 8.40 -9.75
C LYS A 129 -16.97 9.26 -10.98
N ALA A 130 -15.96 9.83 -11.66
CA ALA A 130 -16.14 10.62 -12.88
C ALA A 130 -15.86 9.84 -14.18
N ASP A 131 -15.47 8.56 -14.09
CA ASP A 131 -14.95 7.82 -15.25
C ASP A 131 -15.91 6.77 -15.80
N ASP A 132 -17.11 7.22 -16.19
CA ASP A 132 -17.86 6.60 -17.29
C ASP A 132 -17.70 7.50 -18.53
N GLY A 133 -16.46 7.69 -18.99
CA GLY A 133 -16.20 8.13 -20.35
C GLY A 133 -15.31 9.35 -20.57
N LEU A 134 -14.17 9.49 -19.87
CA LEU A 134 -13.16 10.47 -20.28
C LEU A 134 -11.75 9.86 -20.33
N GLU A 135 -11.07 10.14 -21.43
CA GLU A 135 -9.73 9.66 -21.78
C GLU A 135 -8.74 9.78 -20.61
N LYS A 136 -8.00 8.68 -20.36
CA LYS A 136 -6.96 8.55 -19.34
C LYS A 136 -6.02 9.76 -19.36
N ALA A 137 -6.16 10.64 -18.37
CA ALA A 137 -5.07 11.54 -18.01
C ALA A 137 -3.88 10.68 -17.55
N ASP A 138 -2.65 11.05 -17.94
CA ASP A 138 -1.43 10.34 -17.55
C ASP A 138 -1.32 10.22 -16.01
N GLU A 139 -1.79 9.10 -15.47
CA GLU A 139 -1.58 8.76 -14.06
C GLU A 139 -0.08 8.63 -13.82
N LYS A 140 0.47 9.55 -13.02
CA LYS A 140 1.89 9.52 -12.64
C LYS A 140 2.21 8.19 -11.98
N LYS A 141 3.18 7.48 -12.54
CA LYS A 141 3.60 6.16 -12.08
C LYS A 141 4.32 6.23 -10.72
N GLY A 142 3.98 5.31 -9.83
CA GLY A 142 4.57 5.16 -8.49
C GLY A 142 5.78 4.22 -8.49
N ILE A 143 6.90 4.66 -7.90
CA ILE A 143 8.12 3.87 -7.75
C ILE A 143 8.48 3.73 -6.27
N LEU A 144 8.65 2.49 -5.80
CA LEU A 144 9.17 2.22 -4.46
C LEU A 144 10.68 1.97 -4.53
N VAL A 145 11.45 2.74 -3.77
CA VAL A 145 12.91 2.62 -3.69
C VAL A 145 13.32 1.96 -2.37
N GLY A 146 14.03 0.84 -2.43
CA GLY A 146 14.63 0.18 -1.27
C GLY A 146 16.14 0.32 -1.28
N ASP A 147 16.69 1.23 -0.48
CA ASP A 147 18.14 1.43 -0.35
C ASP A 147 18.49 1.78 1.10
N ASP A 148 19.42 1.04 1.70
CA ASP A 148 19.87 1.24 3.07
C ASP A 148 20.90 2.38 3.22
N ASP A 149 21.51 2.81 2.12
CA ASP A 149 22.40 3.97 2.09
C ASP A 149 21.61 5.25 1.82
N ALA A 150 21.56 6.15 2.80
CA ALA A 150 20.73 7.35 2.73
C ALA A 150 21.14 8.31 1.60
N ALA A 151 22.42 8.40 1.27
CA ALA A 151 22.91 9.29 0.21
C ALA A 151 22.54 8.76 -1.18
N SER A 152 22.76 7.46 -1.42
CA SER A 152 22.31 6.72 -2.60
C SER A 152 20.79 6.83 -2.76
N ASN A 153 20.04 6.50 -1.71
CA ASN A 153 18.58 6.59 -1.68
C ASN A 153 18.09 7.98 -2.11
N GLN A 154 18.64 9.04 -1.51
CA GLN A 154 18.26 10.42 -1.80
C GLN A 154 18.58 10.81 -3.25
N ALA A 155 19.72 10.39 -3.78
CA ALA A 155 20.12 10.69 -5.16
C ALA A 155 19.21 9.98 -6.18
N ILE A 156 18.88 8.71 -5.93
CA ILE A 156 17.98 7.92 -6.77
C ILE A 156 16.57 8.51 -6.74
N CYS A 157 16.05 8.80 -5.55
CA CYS A 157 14.72 9.38 -5.40
C CYS A 157 14.60 10.73 -6.12
N HIS A 158 15.58 11.63 -5.98
CA HIS A 158 15.58 12.91 -6.70
C HIS A 158 15.52 12.71 -8.22
N ALA A 159 16.36 11.84 -8.79
CA ALA A 159 16.37 11.61 -10.23
C ALA A 159 15.04 11.06 -10.77
N LEU A 160 14.36 10.21 -9.99
CA LEU A 160 13.04 9.67 -10.33
C LEU A 160 11.94 10.74 -10.19
N ILE A 161 11.98 11.55 -9.14
CA ILE A 161 11.03 12.65 -8.92
C ILE A 161 11.15 13.70 -10.04
N ASP A 162 12.38 14.10 -10.39
CA ASP A 162 12.67 15.04 -11.49
C ASP A 162 12.19 14.51 -12.84
N ALA A 163 12.13 13.18 -12.99
CA ALA A 163 11.58 12.53 -14.17
C ALA A 163 10.04 12.42 -14.17
N GLY A 164 9.36 12.92 -13.13
CA GLY A 164 7.90 13.03 -13.05
C GLY A 164 7.19 11.89 -12.31
N TYR A 165 7.93 10.97 -11.68
CA TYR A 165 7.36 9.85 -10.92
C TYR A 165 6.95 10.25 -9.50
N ILE A 166 5.99 9.52 -8.94
CA ILE A 166 5.71 9.55 -7.49
C ILE A 166 6.65 8.53 -6.84
N VAL A 167 7.41 8.94 -5.84
CA VAL A 167 8.45 8.07 -5.24
C VAL A 167 8.24 7.97 -3.74
N GLU A 168 8.23 6.74 -3.23
CA GLU A 168 8.32 6.41 -1.81
C GLU A 168 9.62 5.63 -1.59
N SER A 169 10.24 5.79 -0.43
CA SER A 169 11.45 5.03 -0.11
C SER A 169 11.44 4.41 1.28
N VAL A 170 12.17 3.31 1.39
CA VAL A 170 12.36 2.51 2.60
C VAL A 170 13.82 2.06 2.68
N PHE A 171 14.27 1.68 3.88
CA PHE A 171 15.69 1.46 4.15
C PHE A 171 16.02 0.01 4.52
N LYS A 172 15.02 -0.88 4.55
CA LYS A 172 15.18 -2.30 4.93
C LYS A 172 14.34 -3.21 4.05
N GLY A 173 14.80 -4.45 3.89
CA GLY A 173 14.12 -5.44 3.04
C GLY A 173 12.67 -5.72 3.45
N PRO A 174 12.36 -5.96 4.74
CA PRO A 174 10.97 -6.19 5.17
C PRO A 174 10.05 -4.99 4.90
N GLU A 175 10.57 -3.76 5.02
CA GLU A 175 9.81 -2.54 4.75
C GLU A 175 9.45 -2.41 3.27
N VAL A 176 10.30 -2.92 2.35
CA VAL A 176 9.98 -2.97 0.91
C VAL A 176 8.75 -3.83 0.68
N LEU A 177 8.69 -5.02 1.29
CA LEU A 177 7.56 -5.92 1.14
C LEU A 177 6.28 -5.32 1.74
N GLU A 178 6.35 -4.80 2.97
CA GLU A 178 5.23 -4.14 3.65
C GLU A 178 4.68 -2.98 2.80
N LYS A 179 5.56 -2.09 2.33
CA LYS A 179 5.17 -0.91 1.55
C LYS A 179 4.66 -1.28 0.16
N ALA A 180 5.23 -2.29 -0.50
CA ALA A 180 4.74 -2.76 -1.80
C ALA A 180 3.30 -3.29 -1.73
N ILE A 181 2.94 -3.95 -0.63
CA ILE A 181 1.58 -4.43 -0.39
C ILE A 181 0.61 -3.27 -0.15
N ILE A 182 1.00 -2.30 0.69
CA ILE A 182 0.15 -1.18 1.10
C ILE A 182 -0.05 -0.20 -0.06
N TRP A 183 1.06 0.20 -0.71
CA TRP A 183 1.07 1.30 -1.67
C TRP A 183 0.85 0.85 -3.12
N LYS A 184 1.10 -0.42 -3.44
CA LYS A 184 0.96 -1.01 -4.79
C LYS A 184 1.66 -0.16 -5.88
N PRO A 185 2.98 0.03 -5.79
CA PRO A 185 3.73 0.78 -6.79
C PRO A 185 3.66 0.12 -8.17
N ASP A 186 3.82 0.91 -9.22
CA ASP A 186 3.95 0.39 -10.59
C ASP A 186 5.26 -0.38 -10.79
N ILE A 187 6.30 -0.09 -9.99
CA ILE A 187 7.59 -0.76 -10.03
C ILE A 187 8.35 -0.59 -8.71
N VAL A 188 9.13 -1.60 -8.34
CA VAL A 188 10.07 -1.51 -7.21
C VAL A 188 11.50 -1.49 -7.74
N ALA A 189 12.30 -0.51 -7.30
CA ALA A 189 13.74 -0.48 -7.49
C ALA A 189 14.40 -0.71 -6.12
N MET A 190 15.11 -1.82 -5.94
CA MET A 190 15.72 -2.12 -4.64
C MET A 190 17.14 -2.66 -4.75
N LYS A 191 17.97 -2.31 -3.76
CA LYS A 191 19.34 -2.79 -3.64
C LYS A 191 19.35 -4.29 -3.29
N VAL A 192 20.37 -5.01 -3.78
CA VAL A 192 20.55 -6.45 -3.48
C VAL A 192 20.74 -6.66 -1.98
N VAL A 193 21.65 -5.90 -1.38
CA VAL A 193 21.97 -6.00 0.05
C VAL A 193 21.14 -4.96 0.78
N LEU A 194 20.28 -5.44 1.67
CA LEU A 194 19.43 -4.61 2.53
C LEU A 194 19.42 -5.20 3.93
N ALA A 195 19.32 -4.34 4.93
CA ALA A 195 19.22 -4.78 6.32
C ALA A 195 17.97 -5.65 6.54
N GLY A 196 18.13 -6.72 7.31
CA GLY A 196 17.08 -7.66 7.69
C GLY A 196 16.74 -8.72 6.64
N MET A 197 16.71 -8.35 5.36
CA MET A 197 16.39 -9.27 4.27
C MET A 197 16.95 -8.73 2.94
N ASN A 198 17.66 -9.58 2.20
CA ASN A 198 18.23 -9.20 0.91
C ASN A 198 17.13 -9.00 -0.15
N GLY A 199 17.34 -8.07 -1.07
CA GLY A 199 16.36 -7.69 -2.09
C GLY A 199 15.98 -8.82 -3.05
N ASP A 200 16.90 -9.76 -3.34
CA ASP A 200 16.59 -10.95 -4.14
C ASP A 200 15.59 -11.88 -3.44
N SER A 201 15.68 -11.97 -2.12
CA SER A 201 14.74 -12.73 -1.28
C SER A 201 13.38 -12.03 -1.20
N VAL A 202 13.38 -10.68 -1.08
CA VAL A 202 12.16 -9.86 -1.13
C VAL A 202 11.45 -10.05 -2.47
N ALA A 203 12.17 -9.96 -3.59
CA ALA A 203 11.60 -10.12 -4.94
C ALA A 203 10.94 -11.49 -5.13
N LYS A 204 11.55 -12.56 -4.58
CA LYS A 204 10.97 -13.90 -4.61
C LYS A 204 9.67 -13.98 -3.80
N MET A 205 9.66 -13.44 -2.58
CA MET A 205 8.43 -13.37 -1.76
C MET A 205 7.33 -12.57 -2.45
N MET A 206 7.67 -11.42 -3.06
CA MET A 206 6.72 -10.63 -3.81
C MET A 206 6.06 -11.44 -4.94
N ARG A 207 6.84 -12.28 -5.65
CA ARG A 207 6.34 -13.16 -6.72
C ARG A 207 5.36 -14.23 -6.24
N GLU A 208 5.50 -14.68 -4.99
CA GLU A 208 4.65 -15.71 -4.38
C GLU A 208 3.33 -15.13 -3.82
N LEU A 209 3.26 -13.82 -3.56
CA LEU A 209 2.10 -13.18 -2.95
C LEU A 209 1.12 -12.60 -4.01
N PRO A 210 -0.21 -12.83 -3.87
CA PRO A 210 -1.21 -12.42 -4.86
C PRO A 210 -1.21 -10.93 -5.24
N HIS A 211 -0.90 -10.05 -4.28
CA HIS A 211 -1.02 -8.59 -4.46
C HIS A 211 0.27 -7.92 -4.96
N THR A 212 1.39 -8.64 -4.99
CA THR A 212 2.70 -8.10 -5.41
C THR A 212 3.32 -8.89 -6.56
N LYS A 213 2.77 -10.06 -6.91
CA LYS A 213 3.36 -10.98 -7.90
C LYS A 213 3.54 -10.38 -9.29
N ASP A 214 2.73 -9.39 -9.63
CA ASP A 214 2.74 -8.74 -10.93
C ASP A 214 3.53 -7.42 -10.94
N ILE A 215 3.98 -6.94 -9.77
CA ILE A 215 4.80 -5.74 -9.67
C ILE A 215 6.21 -6.06 -10.21
N PRO A 216 6.69 -5.35 -11.25
CA PRO A 216 8.04 -5.56 -11.75
C PRO A 216 9.09 -5.07 -10.72
N VAL A 217 10.20 -5.79 -10.65
CA VAL A 217 11.33 -5.43 -9.76
C VAL A 217 12.59 -5.16 -10.58
N VAL A 218 13.20 -4.00 -10.34
CA VAL A 218 14.58 -3.68 -10.70
C VAL A 218 15.45 -3.94 -9.47
N LEU A 219 16.37 -4.89 -9.60
CA LEU A 219 17.35 -5.17 -8.56
C LEU A 219 18.65 -4.44 -8.92
N TYR A 220 19.30 -3.77 -7.98
CA TYR A 220 20.55 -3.08 -8.27
C TYR A 220 21.60 -3.25 -7.18
N ASP A 221 22.86 -3.08 -7.58
CA ASP A 221 24.00 -3.19 -6.67
C ASP A 221 25.21 -2.50 -7.29
N ASP A 222 26.07 -1.91 -6.47
CA ASP A 222 27.40 -1.43 -6.88
C ASP A 222 28.52 -2.39 -6.49
N SER A 223 28.21 -3.53 -5.86
CA SER A 223 29.24 -4.47 -5.43
C SER A 223 30.10 -4.97 -6.59
N GLU A 224 31.42 -5.00 -6.36
CA GLU A 224 32.43 -5.63 -7.24
C GLU A 224 32.25 -7.16 -7.35
N SER A 225 31.20 -7.70 -6.73
CA SER A 225 30.84 -9.10 -6.74
C SER A 225 30.71 -9.62 -8.17
N GLN A 226 31.50 -10.65 -8.53
CA GLN A 226 31.44 -11.31 -9.83
C GLN A 226 30.19 -12.18 -10.03
N VAL A 227 29.16 -12.01 -9.19
CA VAL A 227 27.91 -12.75 -9.32
C VAL A 227 27.27 -12.43 -10.68
N PRO A 228 27.03 -13.45 -11.53
CA PRO A 228 26.40 -13.26 -12.83
C PRO A 228 24.97 -12.72 -12.69
N GLU A 229 24.59 -11.81 -13.58
CA GLU A 229 23.23 -11.25 -13.64
C GLU A 229 22.14 -12.33 -13.71
N SER A 230 22.42 -13.44 -14.40
CA SER A 230 21.51 -14.58 -14.57
C SER A 230 21.06 -15.21 -13.24
N LYS A 231 21.82 -15.04 -12.15
CA LYS A 231 21.39 -15.45 -10.81
C LYS A 231 20.12 -14.72 -10.38
N TYR A 232 20.02 -13.44 -10.70
CA TYR A 232 18.93 -12.58 -10.26
C TYR A 232 17.76 -12.61 -11.22
N THR A 233 17.98 -12.81 -12.52
CA THR A 233 16.93 -12.73 -13.56
C THR A 233 16.39 -14.09 -14.01
N GLN A 234 16.70 -15.16 -13.29
CA GLN A 234 16.16 -16.50 -13.55
C GLN A 234 14.62 -16.57 -13.42
N ALA A 235 13.99 -17.50 -14.14
CA ALA A 235 12.55 -17.70 -14.08
C ALA A 235 12.07 -17.91 -12.63
N GLY A 236 11.05 -17.15 -12.22
CA GLY A 236 10.50 -17.20 -10.86
C GLY A 236 11.22 -16.34 -9.82
N SER A 237 12.27 -15.60 -10.18
CA SER A 237 12.99 -14.74 -9.21
C SER A 237 12.23 -13.50 -8.76
N GLY A 238 11.21 -13.08 -9.51
CA GLY A 238 10.55 -11.79 -9.28
C GLY A 238 11.19 -10.62 -10.02
N VAL A 239 12.50 -10.70 -10.30
CA VAL A 239 13.30 -9.60 -10.87
C VAL A 239 13.15 -9.54 -12.38
N LYS A 240 12.82 -8.36 -12.90
CA LYS A 240 12.71 -8.08 -14.34
C LYS A 240 14.02 -7.60 -14.95
N LYS A 241 14.80 -6.84 -14.20
CA LYS A 241 16.10 -6.31 -14.65
C LYS A 241 17.06 -6.19 -13.48
N TYR A 242 18.32 -6.49 -13.72
CA TYR A 242 19.40 -6.23 -12.77
C TYR A 242 20.26 -5.08 -13.29
N VAL A 243 20.62 -4.14 -12.42
CA VAL A 243 21.48 -3.01 -12.76
C VAL A 243 22.71 -3.03 -11.86
N ARG A 244 23.88 -3.25 -12.45
CA ARG A 244 25.16 -3.21 -11.72
C ARG A 244 25.66 -1.78 -11.54
N SER A 245 24.85 -0.94 -10.91
CA SER A 245 25.21 0.42 -10.54
C SER A 245 24.21 1.01 -9.57
N THR A 246 24.69 1.88 -8.68
CA THR A 246 23.88 2.79 -7.85
C THR A 246 23.69 4.17 -8.50
N LYS A 247 24.21 4.37 -9.73
CA LYS A 247 24.08 5.65 -10.44
C LYS A 247 22.61 5.95 -10.79
N PRO A 248 22.04 7.09 -10.35
CA PRO A 248 20.63 7.41 -10.55
C PRO A 248 20.16 7.37 -12.01
N GLU A 249 20.99 7.81 -12.95
CA GLU A 249 20.66 7.85 -14.38
C GLU A 249 20.48 6.45 -14.99
N LEU A 250 21.23 5.45 -14.49
CA LEU A 250 21.12 4.07 -14.97
C LEU A 250 19.89 3.38 -14.40
N LEU A 251 19.54 3.67 -13.15
CA LEU A 251 18.32 3.17 -12.53
C LEU A 251 17.07 3.81 -13.15
N LEU A 252 17.10 5.11 -13.40
CA LEU A 252 16.03 5.82 -14.11
C LEU A 252 15.80 5.23 -15.51
N SER A 253 16.88 4.96 -16.25
CA SER A 253 16.77 4.31 -17.57
C SER A 253 16.15 2.92 -17.45
N ALA A 254 16.60 2.11 -16.49
CA ALA A 254 16.07 0.76 -16.28
C ALA A 254 14.58 0.76 -15.91
N VAL A 255 14.15 1.70 -15.07
CA VAL A 255 12.74 1.88 -14.71
C VAL A 255 11.91 2.30 -15.93
N LYS A 256 12.38 3.28 -16.71
CA LYS A 256 11.71 3.73 -17.94
C LYS A 256 11.51 2.60 -18.95
N ASP A 257 12.55 1.79 -19.17
CA ASP A 257 12.48 0.67 -20.11
C ASP A 257 11.39 -0.34 -19.74
N ILE A 258 11.16 -0.56 -18.44
CA ILE A 258 10.16 -1.51 -17.94
C ILE A 258 8.75 -0.91 -17.95
N LEU A 259 8.60 0.36 -17.59
CA LEU A 259 7.29 1.01 -17.54
C LEU A 259 6.73 1.33 -18.92
N ASN A 260 7.60 1.53 -19.93
CA ASN A 260 7.20 1.91 -21.29
C ASN A 260 7.23 0.75 -22.31
N GLY A 261 7.65 -0.44 -21.90
CA GLY A 261 7.75 -1.64 -22.75
C GLY A 261 6.63 -2.63 -22.51
#